data_AF-A0A7C0YKG5-F1
#
_entry.id   AF-A0A7C0YKG5-F1
#
_cell.length_a   1.000
_cell.length_b   1.000
_cell.length_c   1.000
_cell.angle_alpha   90.00
_cell.angle_beta   90.00
_cell.angle_gamma   90.00
#
_symmetry.space_group_name_H-M   'P 1'
#
loop_
_entity.id
_entity.type
_entity.pdbx_description
1 polymer ?
#
loop_
_entity_poly.entity_id
_entity_poly.type
_entity_poly.pdbx_seq_one_letter_code
_entity_poly.pdbx_strand_id
1 'polypeptide(L)'
;MFGTIMLSYPIILAHGIYPFHFLFPPFLCKDNTAKDSFHYFRGIKSALIGAGFNVFHSRVSWGGRLDQRADQLRDQILKITEGFTRWPKVHIIAHSMGGLDARWMIYKHNISQRIASLTTIGTPHHGSPEAERRLKSFRWLVGLARAVGLDVSGALDLTPSACRARNSALESFEKTNGVFYRTVAGAQRQEDIFFIARRSYRFLKQVEGDNDGLVSVNSAIWKKEYLVGIIDADHLNQIGWWDGGKAMGTRNRRIFEKRIREFYVSLAEGVE
;
A
#
# COMPACT_ATOMS: atom_id res chain seq x y z
N MET A 1 2.00 -36.00 -17.75
CA MET A 1 1.33 -35.49 -16.54
C MET A 1 1.10 -34.01 -16.73
N PHE A 2 -0.11 -33.60 -17.12
CA PHE A 2 -0.49 -32.20 -17.15
C PHE A 2 -0.77 -31.79 -15.71
N GLY A 3 0.18 -31.06 -15.09
CA GLY A 3 -0.03 -30.48 -13.77
C GLY A 3 -1.23 -29.55 -13.84
N THR A 4 -2.24 -29.81 -13.01
CA THR A 4 -3.37 -28.94 -12.79
C THR A 4 -2.82 -27.59 -12.31
N ILE A 5 -2.71 -26.61 -13.21
CA ILE A 5 -2.47 -25.22 -12.82
C ILE A 5 -3.73 -24.83 -12.03
N MET A 6 -3.65 -24.86 -10.70
CA MET A 6 -4.62 -24.15 -9.87
C MET A 6 -4.63 -22.72 -10.39
N LEU A 7 -5.74 -22.30 -10.99
CA LEU A 7 -5.87 -20.97 -11.58
C LEU A 7 -5.98 -19.95 -10.45
N SER A 8 -4.83 -19.45 -10.00
CA SER A 8 -4.70 -18.35 -9.05
C SER A 8 -5.55 -17.16 -9.45
N TYR A 9 -6.22 -16.53 -8.46
CA TYR A 9 -7.00 -15.33 -8.73
C TYR A 9 -6.06 -14.18 -9.16
N PRO A 10 -6.51 -13.26 -10.04
CA PRO A 10 -5.71 -12.10 -10.42
C PRO A 10 -5.36 -11.24 -9.21
N ILE A 11 -4.16 -10.67 -9.23
CA ILE A 11 -3.65 -9.78 -8.20
C ILE A 11 -3.77 -8.33 -8.66
N ILE A 12 -4.39 -7.51 -7.82
CA ILE A 12 -4.48 -6.06 -8.00
C ILE A 12 -3.49 -5.39 -7.04
N LEU A 13 -2.52 -4.69 -7.59
CA LEU A 13 -1.56 -3.87 -6.85
C LEU A 13 -2.15 -2.46 -6.67
N ALA A 14 -2.49 -2.10 -5.43
CA ALA A 14 -3.13 -0.83 -5.08
C ALA A 14 -2.14 0.14 -4.41
N HIS A 15 -1.84 1.25 -5.09
CA HIS A 15 -0.86 2.24 -4.64
C HIS A 15 -1.41 3.17 -3.54
N GLY A 16 -0.50 3.76 -2.77
CA GLY A 16 -0.82 4.73 -1.73
C GLY A 16 -1.07 6.16 -2.22
N ILE A 17 -1.01 7.09 -1.27
CA ILE A 17 -1.11 8.53 -1.50
C ILE A 17 0.24 9.09 -1.95
N TYR A 18 0.19 10.17 -2.75
CA TYR A 18 1.31 10.91 -3.32
C TYR A 18 2.24 10.04 -4.19
N PRO A 19 2.47 10.39 -5.46
CA PRO A 19 3.45 9.67 -6.24
C PRO A 19 4.81 10.13 -5.74
N PHE A 20 5.43 9.32 -4.89
CA PHE A 20 6.81 9.49 -4.45
C PHE A 20 7.79 9.52 -5.65
N HIS A 21 7.32 9.15 -6.85
CA HIS A 21 7.96 9.40 -8.12
C HIS A 21 8.31 10.86 -8.42
N PHE A 22 7.60 11.85 -7.87
CA PHE A 22 8.01 13.26 -7.99
C PHE A 22 9.29 13.59 -7.23
N LEU A 23 9.74 12.71 -6.33
CA LEU A 23 11.06 12.82 -5.68
C LEU A 23 12.19 12.30 -6.59
N PHE A 24 11.85 11.73 -7.74
CA PHE A 24 12.76 11.36 -8.81
C PHE A 24 12.50 12.28 -10.03
N PRO A 25 13.51 12.52 -10.90
CA PRO A 25 13.34 13.47 -12.00
C PRO A 25 12.15 13.10 -12.91
N PRO A 26 11.29 14.07 -13.32
CA PRO A 26 10.04 13.80 -14.04
C PRO A 26 10.21 13.04 -15.37
N PHE A 27 11.42 13.03 -15.94
CA PHE A 27 11.76 12.34 -17.20
C PHE A 27 12.04 10.83 -17.07
N LEU A 28 12.06 10.27 -15.85
CA LEU A 28 12.33 8.83 -15.62
C LEU A 28 11.07 7.97 -15.46
N CYS A 29 9.89 8.58 -15.33
CA CYS A 29 8.67 7.85 -15.00
C CYS A 29 7.89 7.48 -16.27
N LYS A 30 8.21 6.33 -16.87
CA LYS A 30 7.31 5.68 -17.82
C LYS A 30 6.33 4.80 -17.06
N ASP A 31 5.15 5.34 -16.79
CA ASP A 31 4.01 4.52 -16.36
C ASP A 31 3.54 3.65 -17.55
N ASN A 32 3.12 2.41 -17.30
CA ASN A 32 2.67 1.45 -18.32
C ASN A 32 3.67 1.07 -19.44
N THR A 33 4.90 0.68 -19.12
CA THR A 33 5.71 -0.12 -20.06
C THR A 33 5.84 -1.56 -19.57
N ALA A 34 6.25 -2.48 -20.45
CA ALA A 34 6.56 -3.86 -20.07
C ALA A 34 7.65 -3.96 -18.96
N LYS A 35 8.37 -2.87 -18.69
CA LYS A 35 9.35 -2.72 -17.60
C LYS A 35 8.79 -1.77 -16.55
N ASP A 36 8.47 -2.29 -15.37
CA ASP A 36 7.99 -1.57 -14.19
C ASP A 36 9.14 -1.01 -13.32
N SER A 37 10.34 -0.86 -13.88
CA SER A 37 11.56 -0.46 -13.16
C SER A 37 11.55 0.98 -12.63
N PHE A 38 10.60 1.79 -13.09
CA PHE A 38 10.33 3.14 -12.62
C PHE A 38 8.87 3.31 -12.16
N HIS A 39 8.14 2.20 -11.97
CA HIS A 39 6.77 2.22 -11.47
C HIS A 39 6.72 2.38 -9.94
N TYR A 40 5.55 2.68 -9.37
CA TYR A 40 5.36 2.85 -7.94
C TYR A 40 5.82 1.59 -7.21
N PHE A 41 5.26 0.46 -7.64
CA PHE A 41 5.74 -0.88 -7.33
C PHE A 41 6.90 -1.24 -8.27
N ARG A 42 8.14 -0.95 -7.85
CA ARG A 42 9.33 -1.04 -8.70
C ARG A 42 9.82 -2.46 -8.89
N GLY A 43 9.62 -3.04 -10.08
CA GLY A 43 10.06 -4.41 -10.38
C GLY A 43 9.17 -5.52 -9.80
N ILE A 44 8.07 -5.16 -9.15
CA ILE A 44 7.23 -6.09 -8.38
C ILE A 44 6.21 -6.78 -9.27
N LYS A 45 5.54 -6.04 -10.16
CA LYS A 45 4.56 -6.63 -11.08
C LYS A 45 5.24 -7.62 -12.01
N SER A 46 6.41 -7.25 -12.57
CA SER A 46 7.16 -8.15 -13.43
C SER A 46 7.66 -9.40 -12.69
N ALA A 47 8.02 -9.29 -11.40
CA ALA A 47 8.40 -10.45 -10.60
C ALA A 47 7.22 -11.40 -10.35
N LEU A 48 6.06 -10.87 -9.98
CA LEU A 48 4.85 -11.66 -9.77
C LEU A 48 4.38 -12.35 -11.07
N ILE A 49 4.43 -11.65 -12.21
CA ILE A 49 4.15 -12.27 -13.53
C ILE A 49 5.17 -13.37 -13.84
N GLY A 50 6.45 -13.14 -13.55
CA GLY A 50 7.50 -14.14 -13.72
C GLY A 50 7.31 -15.39 -12.85
N ALA A 51 6.59 -15.27 -11.73
CA ALA A 51 6.20 -16.37 -10.85
C ALA A 51 4.87 -17.04 -11.27
N GLY A 52 4.22 -16.59 -12.35
CA GLY A 52 3.01 -17.22 -12.91
C GLY A 52 1.68 -16.54 -12.54
N PHE A 53 1.69 -15.42 -11.83
CA PHE A 53 0.47 -14.71 -11.44
C PHE A 53 -0.05 -13.75 -12.53
N ASN A 54 -1.37 -13.59 -12.62
CA ASN A 54 -1.99 -12.53 -13.41
C ASN A 54 -2.06 -11.25 -12.58
N VAL A 55 -1.32 -10.21 -12.94
CA VAL A 55 -1.11 -9.04 -12.06
C VAL A 55 -1.44 -7.74 -12.78
N PHE A 56 -2.18 -6.87 -12.10
CA PHE A 56 -2.61 -5.57 -12.62
C PHE A 56 -2.30 -4.46 -11.61
N HIS A 57 -1.98 -3.26 -12.11
CA HIS A 57 -1.93 -2.07 -11.28
C HIS A 57 -3.30 -1.40 -11.31
N SER A 58 -3.86 -1.04 -10.15
CA SER A 58 -4.99 -0.11 -10.13
C SER A 58 -4.49 1.32 -10.28
N ARG A 59 -5.38 2.22 -10.72
CA ARG A 59 -5.11 3.66 -10.82
C ARG A 59 -6.17 4.46 -10.08
N VAL A 60 -5.76 5.18 -9.05
CA VAL A 60 -6.64 6.06 -8.27
C VAL A 60 -5.98 7.44 -8.09
N SER A 61 -6.77 8.45 -7.73
CA SER A 61 -6.31 9.82 -7.52
C SER A 61 -5.23 9.90 -6.45
N TRP A 62 -4.02 10.37 -6.80
CA TRP A 62 -2.88 10.38 -5.89
C TRP A 62 -3.07 11.12 -4.57
N GLY A 63 -3.85 12.20 -4.52
CA GLY A 63 -4.12 12.99 -3.32
C GLY A 63 -5.60 13.02 -2.90
N GLY A 64 -6.41 12.22 -3.59
CA GLY A 64 -7.86 12.15 -3.43
C GLY A 64 -8.27 11.78 -2.00
N ARG A 65 -9.48 12.21 -1.62
CA ARG A 65 -10.14 11.69 -0.41
C ARG A 65 -10.34 10.17 -0.52
N LEU A 66 -10.34 9.52 0.64
CA LEU A 66 -10.55 8.07 0.75
C LEU A 66 -11.81 7.61 0.04
N ASP A 67 -12.93 8.35 0.17
CA ASP A 67 -14.19 8.03 -0.49
C ASP A 67 -14.07 7.95 -2.01
N GLN A 68 -13.44 8.96 -2.61
CA GLN A 68 -13.23 9.02 -4.06
C GLN A 68 -12.26 7.92 -4.50
N ARG A 69 -11.17 7.72 -3.77
CA ARG A 69 -10.18 6.68 -4.10
C ARG A 69 -10.77 5.28 -4.01
N ALA A 70 -11.67 5.02 -3.05
CA ALA A 70 -12.41 3.76 -2.94
C ALA A 70 -13.36 3.55 -4.12
N ASP A 71 -14.10 4.59 -4.55
CA ASP A 71 -14.95 4.51 -5.74
C ASP A 71 -14.12 4.18 -7.00
N GLN A 72 -13.00 4.87 -7.18
CA GLN A 72 -12.09 4.64 -8.30
C GLN A 72 -11.45 3.26 -8.25
N LEU A 73 -11.06 2.76 -7.07
CA LEU A 73 -10.49 1.42 -6.93
C LEU A 73 -11.51 0.35 -7.34
N ARG A 74 -12.78 0.49 -6.92
CA ARG A 74 -13.86 -0.39 -7.38
C ARG A 74 -13.96 -0.38 -8.89
N ASP A 75 -14.04 0.80 -9.49
CA ASP A 75 -14.23 0.94 -10.94
C ASP A 75 -13.05 0.36 -11.74
N GLN A 76 -11.82 0.54 -11.25
CA GLN A 76 -10.64 -0.09 -11.85
C GLN A 76 -10.70 -1.61 -11.76
N ILE A 77 -11.07 -2.18 -10.60
CA ILE A 77 -11.18 -3.63 -10.45
C ILE A 77 -12.23 -4.17 -11.42
N LEU A 78 -13.43 -3.57 -11.43
CA LEU A 78 -14.50 -4.00 -12.33
C LEU A 78 -14.08 -3.95 -13.80
N LYS A 79 -13.43 -2.87 -14.21
CA LYS A 79 -12.89 -2.70 -15.57
C LYS A 79 -11.79 -3.71 -15.91
N ILE A 80 -10.85 -3.96 -14.99
CA ILE A 80 -9.76 -4.93 -15.19
C ILE A 80 -10.33 -6.35 -15.35
N THR A 81 -11.34 -6.67 -14.56
CA THR A 81 -11.99 -8.00 -14.57
C THR A 81 -13.12 -8.11 -15.59
N GLU A 82 -13.35 -7.09 -16.41
CA GLU A 82 -14.39 -7.11 -17.43
C GLU A 82 -14.11 -8.26 -18.41
N GLY A 83 -15.06 -9.19 -18.55
CA GLY A 83 -14.90 -10.38 -19.38
C GLY A 83 -14.12 -11.53 -18.75
N PHE A 84 -13.65 -11.41 -17.50
CA PHE A 84 -13.02 -12.54 -16.80
C PHE A 84 -14.09 -13.55 -16.38
N THR A 85 -14.26 -14.60 -17.18
CA THR A 85 -15.22 -15.68 -16.91
C THR A 85 -14.68 -16.76 -15.98
N ARG A 86 -13.34 -16.85 -15.85
CA ARG A 86 -12.65 -17.89 -15.07
C ARG A 86 -12.40 -17.51 -13.61
N TRP A 87 -12.37 -16.23 -13.29
CA TRP A 87 -12.00 -15.72 -11.98
C TRP A 87 -13.14 -14.94 -11.34
N PRO A 88 -13.93 -15.54 -10.43
CA PRO A 88 -15.00 -14.83 -9.72
C PRO A 88 -14.50 -13.78 -8.72
N LYS A 89 -13.21 -13.80 -8.35
CA LYS A 89 -12.59 -12.95 -7.35
C LYS A 89 -11.19 -12.48 -7.75
N VAL A 90 -10.66 -11.50 -7.03
CA VAL A 90 -9.27 -11.02 -7.11
C VAL A 90 -8.61 -10.98 -5.73
N HIS A 91 -7.29 -11.09 -5.70
CA HIS A 91 -6.46 -10.73 -4.55
C HIS A 91 -6.04 -9.26 -4.66
N ILE A 92 -5.98 -8.55 -3.53
CA ILE A 92 -5.47 -7.19 -3.49
C ILE A 92 -4.21 -7.16 -2.62
N ILE A 93 -3.11 -6.61 -3.16
CA ILE A 93 -1.94 -6.22 -2.38
C ILE A 93 -1.85 -4.70 -2.42
N ALA A 94 -2.03 -4.08 -1.27
CA ALA A 94 -2.18 -2.65 -1.15
C ALA A 94 -1.10 -2.04 -0.25
N HIS A 95 -0.54 -0.91 -0.67
CA HIS A 95 0.51 -0.22 0.08
C HIS A 95 -0.02 1.10 0.66
N SER A 96 0.37 1.43 1.89
CA SER A 96 0.09 2.72 2.52
C SER A 96 -1.42 3.04 2.49
N MET A 97 -1.83 4.23 2.02
CA MET A 97 -3.25 4.60 1.88
C MET A 97 -4.05 3.63 0.99
N GLY A 98 -3.43 2.91 0.05
CA GLY A 98 -4.11 1.93 -0.79
C GLY A 98 -4.81 0.84 0.02
N GLY A 99 -4.25 0.46 1.18
CA GLY A 99 -4.90 -0.50 2.07
C GLY A 99 -6.15 0.08 2.76
N LEU A 100 -6.16 1.38 3.05
CA LEU A 100 -7.35 2.05 3.54
C LEU A 100 -8.42 2.17 2.44
N ASP A 101 -8.01 2.50 1.21
CA ASP A 101 -8.91 2.58 0.05
C ASP A 101 -9.60 1.23 -0.15
N ALA A 102 -8.84 0.13 -0.14
CA ALA A 102 -9.37 -1.21 -0.35
C ALA A 102 -10.34 -1.62 0.77
N ARG A 103 -10.00 -1.39 2.05
CA ARG A 103 -10.91 -1.68 3.17
C ARG A 103 -12.21 -0.89 3.06
N TRP A 104 -12.10 0.42 2.77
CA TRP A 104 -13.26 1.29 2.63
C TRP A 104 -14.12 0.92 1.44
N MET A 105 -13.50 0.61 0.29
CA MET A 105 -14.18 0.12 -0.92
C MET A 105 -14.99 -1.15 -0.64
N ILE A 106 -14.38 -2.14 0.02
CA ILE A 106 -15.04 -3.44 0.30
C ILE A 106 -16.32 -3.22 1.13
N TYR A 107 -16.24 -2.34 2.14
CA TYR A 107 -17.37 -1.97 2.98
C TYR A 107 -18.41 -1.12 2.27
N LYS A 108 -18.00 0.03 1.72
CA LYS A 108 -18.88 1.04 1.11
C LYS A 108 -19.70 0.46 -0.05
N HIS A 109 -19.10 -0.42 -0.85
CA HIS A 109 -19.75 -1.00 -2.03
C HIS A 109 -20.25 -2.42 -1.82
N ASN A 110 -20.09 -2.99 -0.62
CA ASN A 110 -20.44 -4.36 -0.30
C ASN A 110 -19.97 -5.34 -1.40
N ILE A 111 -18.67 -5.26 -1.72
CA ILE A 111 -18.05 -5.98 -2.85
C ILE A 111 -17.17 -7.16 -2.41
N SER A 112 -17.30 -7.62 -1.17
CA SER A 112 -16.49 -8.72 -0.61
C SER A 112 -16.58 -10.01 -1.43
N GLN A 113 -17.71 -10.29 -2.06
CA GLN A 113 -17.93 -11.43 -2.97
C GLN A 113 -17.01 -11.44 -4.20
N ARG A 114 -16.37 -10.31 -4.56
CA ARG A 114 -15.37 -10.21 -5.64
C ARG A 114 -13.94 -10.18 -5.12
N ILE A 115 -13.72 -10.16 -3.81
CA ILE A 115 -12.39 -10.04 -3.21
C ILE A 115 -12.08 -11.33 -2.45
N ALA A 116 -11.02 -12.02 -2.85
CA ALA A 116 -10.56 -13.23 -2.18
C ALA A 116 -9.71 -12.89 -0.95
N SER A 117 -8.76 -11.97 -1.10
CA SER A 117 -7.91 -11.50 0.00
C SER A 117 -7.54 -10.02 -0.15
N LEU A 118 -7.19 -9.41 0.98
CA LEU A 118 -6.54 -8.10 1.06
C LEU A 118 -5.31 -8.21 1.94
N THR A 119 -4.13 -8.05 1.33
CA THR A 119 -2.86 -7.88 2.01
C THR A 119 -2.47 -6.42 2.03
N THR A 120 -2.29 -5.83 3.21
CA THR A 120 -1.80 -4.45 3.36
C THR A 120 -0.33 -4.41 3.76
N ILE A 121 0.40 -3.43 3.23
CA ILE A 121 1.83 -3.22 3.51
C ILE A 121 2.02 -1.76 3.92
N GLY A 122 2.49 -1.52 5.15
CA GLY A 122 2.73 -0.16 5.66
C GLY A 122 1.48 0.72 5.70
N THR A 123 0.28 0.13 5.76
CA THR A 123 -0.97 0.88 5.75
C THR A 123 -1.24 1.49 7.12
N PRO A 124 -1.50 2.80 7.26
CA PRO A 124 -1.78 3.41 8.56
C PRO A 124 -3.21 3.09 9.02
N HIS A 125 -3.47 1.85 9.43
CA HIS A 125 -4.80 1.38 9.83
C HIS A 125 -5.35 2.17 11.02
N HIS A 126 -4.48 2.58 11.94
CA HIS A 126 -4.82 3.39 13.11
C HIS A 126 -4.43 4.87 12.93
N GLY A 127 -4.11 5.27 11.69
CA GLY A 127 -3.68 6.61 11.30
C GLY A 127 -2.21 6.89 11.55
N SER A 128 -1.73 8.04 11.09
CA SER A 128 -0.36 8.50 11.31
C SER A 128 -0.39 9.81 12.08
N PRO A 129 0.19 9.87 13.30
CA PRO A 129 0.34 11.14 14.03
C PRO A 129 1.09 12.19 13.21
N GLU A 130 1.98 11.78 12.30
CA GLU A 130 2.68 12.69 11.39
C GLU A 130 1.70 13.41 10.45
N ALA A 131 0.67 12.71 9.94
CA ALA A 131 -0.35 13.33 9.10
C ALA A 131 -1.10 14.42 9.88
N GLU A 132 -1.48 14.14 11.12
CA GLU A 132 -2.12 15.14 11.99
C GLU A 132 -1.19 16.32 12.31
N ARG A 133 0.10 16.05 12.60
CA ARG A 133 1.10 17.09 12.85
C ARG A 133 1.27 18.01 11.64
N ARG A 134 1.42 17.44 10.44
CA ARG A 134 1.57 18.22 9.19
C ARG A 134 0.34 19.05 8.90
N LEU A 135 -0.85 18.49 9.08
CA LEU A 135 -2.11 19.21 8.92
C LEU A 135 -2.18 20.41 9.87
N LYS A 136 -1.83 20.23 11.15
CA LYS A 136 -1.80 21.33 12.14
C LYS A 136 -0.77 22.41 11.80
N SER A 137 0.44 22.01 11.42
CA SER A 137 1.53 22.95 11.08
C SER A 137 1.30 23.72 9.78
N PHE A 138 0.50 23.20 8.85
CA PHE A 138 0.34 23.75 7.51
C PHE A 138 -1.12 23.94 7.09
N ARG A 139 -2.02 24.19 8.05
CA ARG A 139 -3.47 24.41 7.80
C ARG A 139 -3.74 25.44 6.69
N TRP A 140 -2.94 26.51 6.64
CA TRP A 140 -3.07 27.57 5.64
C TRP A 140 -2.59 27.14 4.24
N LEU A 141 -1.55 26.30 4.15
CA LEU A 141 -1.07 25.74 2.88
C LEU A 141 -2.04 24.72 2.29
N VAL A 142 -2.82 24.01 3.11
CA VAL A 142 -3.89 23.13 2.61
C VAL A 142 -4.96 23.94 1.89
N GLY A 143 -5.29 25.14 2.42
CA GLY A 143 -6.17 26.09 1.75
C GLY A 143 -5.59 26.60 0.43
N LEU A 144 -4.30 26.96 0.43
CA LEU A 144 -3.59 27.45 -0.75
C LEU A 144 -3.44 26.37 -1.84
N ALA A 145 -3.07 25.14 -1.45
CA ALA A 145 -2.92 23.98 -2.34
C ALA A 145 -4.25 23.65 -3.04
N ARG A 146 -5.37 23.66 -2.29
CA ARG A 146 -6.70 23.53 -2.88
C ARG A 146 -7.03 24.67 -3.85
N ALA A 147 -6.66 25.90 -3.51
CA ALA A 147 -6.89 27.06 -4.38
C ALA A 147 -6.11 26.98 -5.71
N VAL A 148 -5.00 26.26 -5.76
CA VAL A 148 -4.21 26.00 -6.99
C VAL A 148 -4.45 24.61 -7.60
N GLY A 149 -5.49 23.88 -7.18
CA GLY A 149 -5.90 22.60 -7.76
C GLY A 149 -5.11 21.36 -7.31
N LEU A 150 -4.29 21.47 -6.25
CA LEU A 150 -3.62 20.33 -5.63
C LEU A 150 -4.52 19.73 -4.53
N ASP A 151 -5.07 18.53 -4.79
CA ASP A 151 -5.84 17.82 -3.78
C ASP A 151 -4.93 17.19 -2.73
N VAL A 152 -4.94 17.75 -1.52
CA VAL A 152 -4.26 17.23 -0.32
C VAL A 152 -5.24 16.71 0.71
N SER A 153 -6.52 16.56 0.33
CA SER A 153 -7.61 16.19 1.23
C SER A 153 -7.44 14.77 1.78
N GLY A 154 -6.79 13.87 1.04
CA GLY A 154 -6.48 12.52 1.51
C GLY A 154 -5.66 12.50 2.80
N ALA A 155 -4.87 13.54 3.10
CA ALA A 155 -4.12 13.62 4.35
C ALA A 155 -5.02 13.67 5.60
N LEU A 156 -6.25 14.21 5.48
CA LEU A 156 -7.23 14.23 6.57
C LEU A 156 -7.70 12.82 6.93
N ASP A 157 -7.85 11.96 5.94
CA ASP A 157 -8.34 10.58 6.11
C ASP A 157 -7.28 9.63 6.70
N LEU A 158 -6.03 10.11 6.81
CA LEU A 158 -4.89 9.42 7.44
C LEU A 158 -4.71 9.79 8.92
N THR A 159 -5.49 10.73 9.45
CA THR A 159 -5.38 11.12 10.87
C THR A 159 -5.85 9.98 11.79
N PRO A 160 -5.29 9.86 13.00
CA PRO A 160 -5.73 8.83 13.96
C PRO A 160 -7.23 8.89 14.29
N SER A 161 -7.81 10.09 14.40
CA SER A 161 -9.24 10.27 14.66
C SER A 161 -10.11 9.78 13.50
N ALA A 162 -9.79 10.14 12.25
CA ALA A 162 -10.50 9.66 11.07
C ALA A 162 -10.40 8.14 10.94
N CYS A 163 -9.21 7.57 11.19
CA CYS A 163 -9.00 6.13 11.15
C CYS A 163 -9.81 5.40 12.22
N ARG A 164 -9.83 5.89 13.47
CA ARG A 164 -10.66 5.33 14.54
C ARG A 164 -12.14 5.32 14.18
N ALA A 165 -12.69 6.44 13.71
CA ALA A 165 -14.10 6.53 13.32
C ALA A 165 -14.46 5.53 12.22
N ARG A 166 -13.60 5.39 11.21
CA ARG A 166 -13.77 4.41 10.12
C ARG A 166 -13.67 2.98 10.64
N ASN A 167 -12.68 2.68 11.48
CA ASN A 167 -12.45 1.35 12.04
C ASN A 167 -13.66 0.84 12.83
N SER A 168 -14.35 1.72 13.56
CA SER A 168 -15.59 1.37 14.27
C SER A 168 -16.72 0.88 13.33
N ALA A 169 -16.78 1.38 12.10
CA ALA A 169 -17.74 0.91 11.11
C ALA A 169 -17.30 -0.39 10.41
N LEU A 170 -16.00 -0.55 10.18
CA LEU A 170 -15.42 -1.68 9.44
C LEU A 170 -15.33 -2.97 10.25
N GLU A 171 -15.08 -2.88 11.55
CA GLU A 171 -14.59 -4.03 12.33
C GLU A 171 -15.55 -5.22 12.35
N SER A 172 -16.85 -4.99 12.57
CA SER A 172 -17.84 -6.07 12.58
C SER A 172 -18.07 -6.65 11.19
N PHE A 173 -18.00 -5.81 10.16
CA PHE A 173 -18.16 -6.22 8.77
C PHE A 173 -16.98 -7.07 8.28
N GLU A 174 -15.75 -6.67 8.58
CA GLU A 174 -14.53 -7.40 8.18
C GLU A 174 -14.42 -8.79 8.84
N LYS A 175 -15.07 -9.01 9.97
CA LYS A 175 -15.13 -10.33 10.62
C LYS A 175 -16.00 -11.34 9.88
N THR A 176 -16.99 -10.87 9.11
CA THR A 176 -18.04 -11.74 8.55
C THR A 176 -18.14 -11.69 7.02
N ASN A 177 -17.43 -10.76 6.36
CA ASN A 177 -17.56 -10.56 4.92
C ASN A 177 -16.85 -11.61 4.04
N GLY A 178 -16.10 -12.55 4.64
CA GLY A 178 -15.44 -13.66 3.95
C GLY A 178 -14.16 -13.30 3.18
N VAL A 179 -13.63 -12.08 3.33
CA VAL A 179 -12.33 -11.68 2.75
C VAL A 179 -11.19 -12.13 3.67
N PHE A 180 -10.14 -12.71 3.10
CA PHE A 180 -8.94 -13.06 3.87
C PHE A 180 -8.03 -11.84 4.06
N TYR A 181 -7.89 -11.35 5.29
CA TYR A 181 -7.12 -10.16 5.63
C TYR A 181 -5.71 -10.48 6.14
N ARG A 182 -4.72 -9.79 5.60
CA ARG A 182 -3.31 -9.89 6.00
C ARG A 182 -2.70 -8.49 6.11
N THR A 183 -1.78 -8.30 7.04
CA THR A 183 -1.07 -7.04 7.26
C THR A 183 0.44 -7.26 7.42
N VAL A 184 1.21 -6.34 6.87
CA VAL A 184 2.68 -6.30 6.93
C VAL A 184 3.09 -4.91 7.41
N ALA A 185 3.96 -4.86 8.41
CA ALA A 185 4.59 -3.64 8.87
C ALA A 185 6.05 -3.56 8.42
N GLY A 186 6.59 -2.34 8.34
CA GLY A 186 8.02 -2.09 8.13
C GLY A 186 8.64 -1.41 9.35
N ALA A 187 9.89 -1.73 9.65
CA ALA A 187 10.66 -1.07 10.70
C ALA A 187 12.14 -1.06 10.37
N GLN A 188 12.78 0.10 10.53
CA GLN A 188 14.23 0.25 10.38
C GLN A 188 14.82 1.22 11.40
N ARG A 189 16.15 1.27 11.45
CA ARG A 189 16.88 2.29 12.21
C ARG A 189 16.94 3.60 11.41
N GLN A 190 17.05 4.72 12.12
CA GLN A 190 17.01 6.05 11.51
C GLN A 190 18.01 6.24 10.35
N GLU A 191 19.23 5.69 10.47
CA GLU A 191 20.27 5.81 9.45
C GLU A 191 19.94 5.08 8.15
N ASP A 192 19.06 4.09 8.21
CA ASP A 192 18.65 3.25 7.08
C ASP A 192 17.33 3.74 6.44
N ILE A 193 16.61 4.69 7.08
CA ILE A 193 15.43 5.37 6.52
C ILE A 193 15.85 6.37 5.44
N PHE A 194 15.08 6.42 4.34
CA PHE A 194 15.19 7.42 3.29
C PHE A 194 15.27 8.83 3.86
N PHE A 195 16.26 9.60 3.40
CA PHE A 195 16.59 10.92 3.97
C PHE A 195 15.37 11.84 4.19
N ILE A 196 14.47 11.89 3.21
CA ILE A 196 13.26 12.71 3.23
C ILE A 196 12.26 12.33 4.33
N ALA A 197 12.28 11.08 4.79
CA ALA A 197 11.39 10.55 5.81
C ALA A 197 12.01 10.58 7.20
N ARG A 198 13.32 10.83 7.35
CA ARG A 198 14.01 10.83 8.66
C ARG A 198 13.45 11.83 9.68
N ARG A 199 12.91 12.96 9.23
CA ARG A 199 12.24 13.92 10.14
C ARG A 199 10.95 13.33 10.71
N SER A 200 10.15 12.70 9.85
CA SER A 200 8.92 12.02 10.24
C SER A 200 9.24 10.80 11.12
N TYR A 201 10.25 10.01 10.75
CA TYR A 201 10.76 8.90 11.56
C TYR A 201 11.03 9.29 13.00
N ARG A 202 11.81 10.37 13.22
CA ARG A 202 12.16 10.82 14.57
C ARG A 202 10.95 11.17 15.41
N PHE A 203 9.97 11.84 14.79
CA PHE A 203 8.72 12.18 15.45
C PHE A 203 7.92 10.92 15.80
N LEU A 204 7.69 10.02 14.84
CA LEU A 204 6.98 8.77 15.08
C LEU A 204 7.69 7.88 16.09
N LYS A 205 9.03 7.86 16.09
CA LYS A 205 9.84 7.11 17.06
C LYS A 205 9.60 7.57 18.49
N GLN A 206 9.36 8.87 18.70
CA GLN A 206 9.03 9.42 20.01
C GLN A 206 7.57 9.14 20.43
N VAL A 207 6.64 9.14 19.47
CA VAL A 207 5.20 9.03 19.77
C VAL A 207 4.71 7.58 19.81
N GLU A 208 5.15 6.73 18.89
CA GLU A 208 4.60 5.39 18.66
C GLU A 208 5.66 4.27 18.60
N GLY A 209 6.95 4.62 18.59
CA GLY A 209 8.06 3.65 18.58
C GLY A 209 8.52 3.27 17.18
N ASP A 210 8.81 1.98 16.96
CA ASP A 210 9.35 1.51 15.68
C ASP A 210 8.42 1.86 14.51
N ASN A 211 9.01 2.30 13.40
CA ASN A 211 8.28 2.81 12.25
C ASN A 211 9.11 2.73 10.96
N ASP A 212 8.43 2.85 9.84
CA ASP A 212 9.00 2.81 8.49
C ASP A 212 9.33 4.21 7.93
N GLY A 213 9.33 5.23 8.79
CA GLY A 213 9.52 6.63 8.43
C GLY A 213 8.23 7.41 8.20
N LEU A 214 7.09 6.78 7.93
CA LEU A 214 5.79 7.46 7.73
C LEU A 214 4.64 6.83 8.53
N VAL A 215 4.74 5.55 8.86
CA VAL A 215 3.74 4.75 9.58
C VAL A 215 4.46 3.92 10.64
N SER A 216 3.94 3.96 11.87
CA SER A 216 4.44 3.12 12.96
C SER A 216 4.05 1.66 12.77
N VAL A 217 4.84 0.74 13.35
CA VAL A 217 4.51 -0.69 13.38
C VAL A 217 3.13 -0.90 14.00
N ASN A 218 2.84 -0.20 15.11
CA ASN A 218 1.55 -0.28 15.78
C ASN A 218 0.39 0.14 14.88
N SER A 219 0.54 1.18 14.08
CA SER A 219 -0.50 1.61 13.14
C SER A 219 -0.60 0.72 11.90
N ALA A 220 0.52 0.15 11.45
CA ALA A 220 0.58 -0.76 10.31
C ALA A 220 -0.09 -2.11 10.56
N ILE A 221 -0.14 -2.55 11.83
CA ILE A 221 -0.82 -3.77 12.24
C ILE A 221 -2.32 -3.44 12.46
N TRP A 222 -3.18 -3.88 11.53
CA TRP A 222 -4.63 -3.73 11.73
C TRP A 222 -5.08 -4.51 12.98
N LYS A 223 -4.80 -5.81 12.97
CA LYS A 223 -5.05 -6.75 14.09
C LYS A 223 -3.91 -7.76 14.16
N LYS A 224 -3.62 -8.26 15.36
CA LYS A 224 -2.49 -9.18 15.59
C LYS A 224 -2.67 -10.51 14.86
N GLU A 225 -3.90 -11.01 14.79
CA GLU A 225 -4.25 -12.24 14.06
C GLU A 225 -4.06 -12.14 12.55
N TYR A 226 -3.99 -10.92 11.98
CA TYR A 226 -3.75 -10.69 10.56
C TYR A 226 -2.28 -10.40 10.25
N LEU A 227 -1.40 -10.35 11.26
CA LEU A 227 0.01 -10.00 11.06
C LEU A 227 0.75 -11.13 10.35
N VAL A 228 1.29 -10.83 9.17
CA VAL A 228 2.19 -11.72 8.44
C VAL A 228 3.62 -11.56 8.94
N GLY A 229 4.04 -10.33 9.20
CA GLY A 229 5.37 -10.04 9.73
C GLY A 229 5.72 -8.56 9.71
N ILE A 230 6.87 -8.26 10.31
CA ILE A 230 7.52 -6.96 10.29
C ILE A 230 8.79 -7.11 9.46
N ILE A 231 8.91 -6.36 8.36
CA ILE A 231 10.06 -6.46 7.45
C ILE A 231 11.08 -5.34 7.69
N ASP A 232 12.35 -5.64 7.43
CA ASP A 232 13.47 -4.66 7.43
C ASP A 232 13.36 -3.77 6.19
N ALA A 233 12.40 -2.85 6.18
CA ALA A 233 12.15 -1.96 5.06
C ALA A 233 11.44 -0.68 5.54
N ASP A 234 11.93 0.47 5.12
CA ASP A 234 11.19 1.71 5.24
C ASP A 234 10.04 1.79 4.24
N HIS A 235 9.26 2.87 4.30
CA HIS A 235 8.05 3.03 3.51
C HIS A 235 8.28 2.99 1.98
N LEU A 236 9.47 3.35 1.50
CA LEU A 236 9.84 3.33 0.08
C LEU A 236 10.50 2.00 -0.32
N ASN A 237 11.27 1.40 0.59
CA ASN A 237 11.80 0.05 0.44
C ASN A 237 10.69 -0.97 0.26
N GLN A 238 9.57 -0.82 0.98
CA GLN A 238 8.39 -1.68 0.87
C GLN A 238 7.86 -1.80 -0.57
N ILE A 239 8.09 -0.81 -1.43
CA ILE A 239 7.65 -0.79 -2.84
C ILE A 239 8.81 -0.90 -3.85
N GLY A 240 9.98 -1.36 -3.39
CA GLY A 240 11.12 -1.68 -4.25
C GLY A 240 12.06 -0.51 -4.59
N TRP A 241 11.89 0.64 -3.92
CA TRP A 241 12.80 1.78 -4.04
C TRP A 241 13.94 1.69 -3.04
N TRP A 242 15.14 2.09 -3.45
CA TRP A 242 16.35 1.97 -2.64
C TRP A 242 17.26 3.18 -2.83
N ASP A 243 17.78 3.74 -1.74
CA ASP A 243 18.63 4.93 -1.71
C ASP A 243 20.08 4.65 -1.28
N GLY A 244 20.43 3.39 -1.00
CA GLY A 244 21.74 3.00 -0.48
C GLY A 244 21.75 2.53 0.98
N GLY A 245 20.67 2.77 1.72
CA GLY A 245 20.51 2.30 3.11
C GLY A 245 20.51 0.77 3.25
N LYS A 246 20.72 0.25 4.46
CA LYS A 246 20.49 -1.19 4.69
C LYS A 246 18.99 -1.45 4.61
N ALA A 247 18.57 -2.40 3.79
CA ALA A 247 17.18 -2.82 3.70
C ALA A 247 17.12 -4.29 3.29
N MET A 248 16.07 -4.98 3.72
CA MET A 248 15.87 -6.42 3.56
C MET A 248 17.12 -7.20 3.97
N GLY A 249 17.79 -6.79 5.06
CA GLY A 249 18.99 -7.43 5.59
C GLY A 249 20.26 -7.22 4.76
N THR A 250 20.35 -6.22 3.88
CA THR A 250 21.50 -6.02 2.98
C THR A 250 21.75 -4.55 2.62
N ARG A 251 22.98 -4.21 2.23
CA ARG A 251 23.36 -2.93 1.59
C ARG A 251 23.67 -3.09 0.10
N ASN A 252 23.42 -4.26 -0.46
CA ASN A 252 23.65 -4.53 -1.87
C ASN A 252 22.34 -4.39 -2.65
N ARG A 253 22.30 -3.46 -3.62
CA ARG A 253 21.13 -3.19 -4.45
C ARG A 253 20.51 -4.43 -5.08
N ARG A 254 21.33 -5.31 -5.67
CA ARG A 254 20.84 -6.50 -6.39
C ARG A 254 20.19 -7.49 -5.42
N ILE A 255 20.77 -7.65 -4.23
CA ILE A 255 20.22 -8.51 -3.19
C ILE A 255 18.92 -7.91 -2.63
N PHE A 256 18.88 -6.59 -2.39
CA PHE A 256 17.66 -5.90 -1.95
C PHE A 256 16.53 -6.09 -2.97
N GLU A 257 16.80 -5.77 -4.24
CA GLU A 257 15.82 -5.89 -5.33
C GLU A 257 15.32 -7.34 -5.50
N LYS A 258 16.20 -8.32 -5.33
CA LYS A 258 15.81 -9.74 -5.33
C LYS A 258 14.89 -10.07 -4.15
N ARG A 259 15.30 -9.74 -2.93
CA ARG A 259 14.56 -10.09 -1.70
C ARG A 259 13.20 -9.41 -1.61
N ILE A 260 13.07 -8.15 -2.02
CA ILE A 260 11.77 -7.48 -2.01
C ILE A 260 10.83 -8.10 -3.04
N ARG A 261 11.33 -8.51 -4.21
CA ARG A 261 10.52 -9.22 -5.22
C ARG A 261 10.08 -10.60 -4.73
N GLU A 262 10.99 -11.38 -4.16
CA GLU A 262 10.70 -12.67 -3.54
C GLU A 262 9.68 -12.54 -2.39
N PHE A 263 9.77 -11.45 -1.61
CA PHE A 263 8.80 -11.16 -0.57
C PHE A 263 7.38 -10.99 -1.15
N TYR A 264 7.21 -10.21 -2.22
CA TYR A 264 5.89 -10.09 -2.88
C TYR A 264 5.38 -11.42 -3.45
N VAL A 265 6.26 -12.24 -4.02
CA VAL A 265 5.89 -13.60 -4.48
C VAL A 265 5.40 -14.44 -3.30
N SER A 266 6.10 -14.42 -2.15
CA SER A 266 5.65 -15.15 -0.95
C SER A 266 4.32 -14.66 -0.38
N LEU A 267 3.99 -13.36 -0.55
CA LEU A 267 2.67 -12.84 -0.19
C LEU A 267 1.58 -13.41 -1.09
N ALA A 268 1.83 -13.46 -2.40
CA ALA A 268 0.91 -14.01 -3.40
C ALA A 268 0.69 -15.51 -3.19
N GLU A 269 1.75 -16.29 -2.98
CA GLU A 269 1.65 -17.73 -2.70
C GLU A 269 0.89 -18.02 -1.39
N GLY A 270 1.01 -17.16 -0.38
CA GLY A 270 0.32 -17.34 0.89
C GLY A 270 -1.17 -16.95 0.89
N VAL A 271 -1.77 -16.64 -0.26
CA VAL A 271 -3.22 -16.38 -0.39
C VAL A 271 -3.92 -17.31 -1.39
N GLU A 272 -3.19 -18.27 -1.97
CA GLU A 272 -3.71 -19.39 -2.74
C GLU A 272 -4.31 -20.47 -1.83
#